data_AF-A0A9X2BNG5-F1
#
_entry.id   AF-A0A9X2BNG5-F1
#
_cell.length_a   1.000
_cell.length_b   1.000
_cell.length_c   1.000
_cell.angle_alpha   90.00
_cell.angle_beta   90.00
_cell.angle_gamma   90.00
#
_symmetry.space_group_name_H-M   'P 1'
#
loop_
_entity.id
_entity.type
_entity.pdbx_description
1 polymer ?
#
loop_
_entity_poly.entity_id
_entity_poly.type
_entity_poly.pdbx_seq_one_letter_code
_entity_poly.pdbx_strand_id
1 'polypeptide(L)' 'EQINRVRTGHVSHSDYNYLTPNIPQVTESSGHLDTDLQLFDYPGRYTAPPAGQIRSDEWMSEFLVDNLQIDASS' A
#
# COMPACT_ATOMS: atom_id res chain seq x y z
N GLU A 1 -13.98 18.56 -14.02
CA GLU A 1 -14.63 17.24 -14.12
C GLU A 1 -14.22 16.40 -12.92
N GLN A 2 -15.07 15.49 -12.40
CA GLN A 2 -14.68 14.56 -11.34
C GLN A 2 -14.30 13.22 -11.97
N ILE A 3 -13.08 12.76 -11.74
CA ILE A 3 -12.57 11.49 -12.27
C ILE A 3 -12.46 10.52 -11.10
N ASN A 4 -13.14 9.38 -11.20
CA ASN A 4 -13.02 8.26 -10.28
C ASN A 4 -12.32 7.08 -10.98
N ARG A 5 -11.18 6.64 -10.43
CA ARG A 5 -10.45 5.46 -10.93
C ARG A 5 -10.46 4.38 -9.87
N VAL A 6 -10.95 3.20 -10.23
CA VAL A 6 -10.89 2.03 -9.34
C VAL A 6 -9.43 1.68 -9.09
N ARG A 7 -9.03 1.68 -7.81
CA ARG A 7 -7.71 1.28 -7.33
C ARG A 7 -7.88 0.18 -6.29
N THR A 8 -6.79 -0.45 -5.84
CA THR A 8 -6.87 -1.42 -4.75
C THR A 8 -7.12 -0.69 -3.42
N GLY A 9 -7.95 -1.27 -2.56
CA GLY A 9 -8.18 -0.78 -1.20
C GLY A 9 -7.28 -1.42 -0.15
N HIS A 10 -6.36 -2.31 -0.52
CA HIS A 10 -5.50 -3.02 0.41
C HIS A 10 -4.12 -3.28 -0.19
N VAL A 11 -3.07 -2.90 0.53
CA VAL A 11 -1.68 -3.16 0.15
C VAL A 11 -1.03 -4.00 1.23
N SER A 12 -0.28 -5.02 0.84
CA SER A 12 0.61 -5.72 1.75
C SER A 12 1.99 -5.95 1.15
N HIS A 13 3.01 -5.86 1.99
CA HIS A 13 4.38 -6.17 1.64
C HIS A 13 4.91 -7.26 2.57
N SER A 14 5.90 -8.01 2.10
CA SER A 14 6.69 -8.89 2.95
C SER A 14 8.16 -8.86 2.55
N ASP A 15 9.05 -9.24 3.46
CA ASP A 15 10.47 -9.41 3.20
C ASP A 15 11.04 -10.52 4.10
N TYR A 16 12.32 -10.86 3.91
CA TYR A 16 13.02 -11.83 4.75
C TYR A 16 14.31 -11.24 5.30
N ASN A 17 14.43 -11.20 6.63
CA ASN A 17 15.65 -10.80 7.32
C ASN A 17 16.34 -12.03 7.95
N TYR A 18 17.47 -12.45 7.37
CA TYR A 18 18.24 -13.61 7.84
C TYR A 18 18.83 -13.43 9.24
N LEU A 19 19.02 -12.19 9.71
CA LEU A 19 19.48 -11.91 11.08
C LEU A 19 18.38 -12.15 12.11
N THR A 20 17.12 -12.08 11.68
CA THR A 20 15.94 -12.25 12.54
C THR A 20 14.88 -13.10 11.83
N PRO A 21 15.17 -14.38 11.53
CA PRO A 21 14.35 -15.21 10.65
C PRO A 21 12.95 -15.51 11.22
N ASN A 22 12.76 -15.36 12.53
CA ASN A 22 11.50 -15.59 13.22
C ASN A 22 10.65 -14.32 13.40
N ILE A 23 11.16 -13.15 13.01
CA ILE A 23 10.39 -11.89 13.09
C ILE A 23 9.51 -11.80 11.84
N PRO A 24 8.17 -11.82 11.98
CA PRO A 24 7.26 -11.58 10.85
C PRO A 24 7.57 -10.22 10.23
N GLN A 25 7.81 -10.20 8.93
CA GLN A 25 8.05 -8.97 8.19
C GLN A 25 6.80 -8.45 7.49
N VAL A 26 5.69 -9.20 7.46
CA VAL A 26 4.47 -8.79 6.77
C VAL A 26 3.97 -7.46 7.33
N THR A 27 3.69 -6.51 6.43
CA THR A 27 3.10 -5.21 6.73
C THR A 27 1.95 -4.95 5.78
N GLU A 28 0.95 -4.23 6.24
CA GLU A 28 -0.27 -3.99 5.48
C GLU A 28 -0.84 -2.59 5.73
N SER A 29 -1.54 -2.06 4.74
CA SER A 29 -2.26 -0.79 4.81
C SER A 29 -3.55 -0.90 4.03
N SER A 30 -4.64 -0.34 4.56
CA SER A 30 -5.97 -0.48 3.99
C SER A 30 -6.71 0.86 3.92
N GLY A 31 -7.44 1.04 2.82
CA GLY A 31 -8.35 2.15 2.58
C GLY A 31 -9.80 1.81 2.95
N HIS A 32 -10.70 2.74 2.67
CA HIS A 32 -12.14 2.61 2.95
C HIS A 32 -12.96 2.18 1.73
N LEU A 33 -12.38 2.23 0.53
CA LEU A 33 -13.01 1.91 -0.75
C LEU A 33 -12.25 0.74 -1.40
N ASP A 34 -12.91 0.03 -2.32
CA ASP A 34 -12.30 -1.02 -3.15
C ASP A 34 -11.55 -2.11 -2.34
N THR A 35 -12.11 -2.47 -1.18
CA THR A 35 -11.50 -3.38 -0.18
C THR A 35 -11.53 -4.86 -0.57
N ASP A 36 -12.13 -5.19 -1.72
CA ASP A 36 -12.17 -6.52 -2.31
C ASP A 36 -10.92 -6.84 -3.14
N LEU A 37 -10.14 -5.81 -3.50
CA LEU A 37 -8.88 -5.94 -4.22
C LEU A 37 -7.70 -5.70 -3.28
N GLN A 38 -6.72 -6.61 -3.31
CA GLN A 38 -5.47 -6.50 -2.58
C GLN A 38 -4.26 -6.59 -3.53
N LEU A 39 -3.34 -5.64 -3.39
CA LEU A 39 -2.01 -5.70 -3.98
C LEU A 39 -1.00 -6.24 -2.97
N PHE A 40 -0.25 -7.26 -3.37
CA PHE A 40 0.85 -7.81 -2.59
C PHE A 40 2.17 -7.69 -3.35
N ASP A 41 3.25 -7.30 -2.66
CA ASP A 41 4.60 -7.27 -3.24
C ASP A 41 5.67 -7.93 -2.36
N TYR A 42 6.63 -8.56 -3.01
CA TYR A 42 7.83 -9.18 -2.42
C TYR A 42 8.99 -9.17 -3.44
N PRO A 43 10.20 -8.75 -3.05
CA PRO A 43 10.59 -8.31 -1.71
C PRO A 43 10.16 -6.85 -1.44
N GLY A 44 9.71 -6.58 -0.21
CA GLY A 44 9.32 -5.25 0.25
C GLY A 44 10.48 -4.26 0.40
N ARG A 45 11.73 -4.73 0.31
CA ARG A 45 12.98 -3.95 0.41
C ARG A 45 13.09 -3.20 1.74
N TYR A 46 12.76 -3.89 2.83
CA TYR A 46 12.96 -3.42 4.20
C TYR A 46 13.45 -4.56 5.10
N THR A 47 14.19 -4.20 6.14
CA THR A 47 14.76 -5.17 7.09
C THR A 47 14.01 -5.24 8.42
N ALA A 48 13.06 -4.31 8.64
CA ALA A 48 12.28 -4.21 9.86
C ALA A 48 10.83 -3.80 9.56
N PRO A 49 9.84 -4.34 10.28
CA PRO A 49 8.42 -4.03 10.04
C PRO A 49 8.07 -2.53 10.08
N PRO A 50 8.64 -1.67 10.95
CA PRO A 50 8.32 -0.24 10.93
C PRO A 50 8.65 0.44 9.59
N ALA A 51 9.74 0.02 8.92
CA ALA A 51 10.09 0.54 7.60
C ALA A 51 9.16 -0.02 6.50
N GLY A 52 8.74 -1.29 6.64
CA GLY A 52 7.73 -1.87 5.76
C GLY A 52 6.36 -1.21 5.88
N GLN A 53 5.98 -0.76 7.09
CA GLN A 53 4.73 -0.06 7.32
C GLN A 53 4.70 1.26 6.56
N ILE A 54 5.77 2.07 6.64
CA ILE A 54 5.89 3.32 5.89
C ILE A 54 5.70 3.08 4.38
N ARG A 55 6.25 1.99 3.85
CA ARG A 55 6.13 1.63 2.44
C ARG A 55 4.70 1.21 2.05
N SER A 56 4.06 0.40 2.88
CA SER A 56 2.65 0.00 2.67
C SER A 56 1.72 1.22 2.71
N ASP A 57 1.98 2.16 3.62
CA ASP A 57 1.21 3.41 3.72
C ASP A 57 1.47 4.35 2.53
N GLU A 58 2.71 4.44 2.04
CA GLU A 58 3.07 5.22 0.85
C GLU A 58 2.30 4.73 -0.39
N TRP A 59 2.34 3.43 -0.68
CA TRP A 59 1.59 2.85 -1.81
C TRP A 59 0.09 3.01 -1.67
N MET A 60 -0.45 2.81 -0.46
CA MET A 60 -1.87 3.04 -0.20
C MET A 60 -2.24 4.50 -0.45
N SER A 61 -1.36 5.45 -0.08
CA SER A 61 -1.61 6.88 -0.31
C SER A 61 -1.72 7.23 -1.80
N GLU A 62 -0.89 6.62 -2.67
CA GLU A 62 -0.98 6.80 -4.12
C GLU A 62 -2.35 6.33 -4.65
N PHE A 63 -2.81 5.17 -4.18
CA PHE A 63 -4.11 4.63 -4.57
C PHE A 63 -5.28 5.49 -4.06
N LEU A 64 -5.20 6.02 -2.84
CA LEU A 64 -6.23 6.93 -2.31
C LEU A 64 -6.31 8.24 -3.10
N VAL A 65 -5.17 8.82 -3.46
CA VAL A 65 -5.11 10.06 -4.26
C VAL A 65 -5.63 9.85 -5.67
N ASP A 66 -5.30 8.72 -6.28
CA ASP A 66 -5.77 8.39 -7.64
C ASP A 66 -7.24 8.01 -7.71
N ASN A 67 -7.82 7.56 -6.59
CA ASN A 67 -9.23 7.15 -6.53
C ASN A 67 -10.18 8.32 -6.82
N LEU A 68 -9.88 9.52 -6.31
CA LEU A 68 -10.75 10.69 -6.40
C LEU A 68 -9.96 11.94 -6.82
N GLN A 69 -10.08 12.32 -8.10
CA GLN A 69 -9.46 13.52 -8.65
C GLN A 69 -10.51 14.51 -9.15
N ILE A 70 -10.25 15.80 -8.93
CA ILE A 70 -11.11 16.91 -9.39
C ILE A 70 -10.28 17.80 -10.30
N ASP A 71 -10.62 17.82 -11.58
CA ASP A 71 -10.02 18.72 -12.56
C ASP A 71 -10.75 20.06 -12.55
N ALA A 72 -10.03 21.14 -12.22
CA ALA A 72 -10.51 22.50 -12.35
C ALA A 72 -10.40 22.94 -13.82
N SER A 73 -11.54 23.08 -14.49
CA SER A 73 -11.63 23.70 -15.82
C SER A 73 -11.69 25.23 -15.66
N SER A 74 -10.72 25.94 -16.26
CA SER A 74 -10.74 27.41 -16.37
C SER A 74 -11.61 27.90 -17.53
#